data_AF-A0A9P1MEM5-F1
#
_entry.id   AF-A0A9P1MEM5-F1
#
_cell.length_a   1.000
_cell.length_b   1.000
_cell.length_c   1.000
_cell.angle_alpha   90.00
_cell.angle_beta   90.00
_cell.angle_gamma   90.00
#
_symmetry.space_group_name_H-M   'P 1'
#
loop_
_entity.id
_entity.type
_entity.pdbx_description
1 polymer ?
#
loop_
_entity_poly.entity_id
_entity_poly.type
_entity_poly.pdbx_seq_one_letter_code
_entity_poly.pdbx_strand_id
1 'polypeptide(L)'
;MFFINDLNISYPHAEVERVPVTMNFVYALFIPLGILILSNFIARSPAHKHEVTYLSFAIAVILTSFITDIVKNTVGRPRPDLIARCKPAPGTQPNTLVTIDVCTETNHHTLHDGWRSFPSGHSSFSFAGLGFLSIFLAGQLRVFRHAHGGRDLSRALLCLAP
;
A
#
# COMPACT_ATOMS: atom_id res chain seq x y z
N MET A 1 -11.66 -4.81 21.85
CA MET A 1 -11.10 -4.95 23.22
C MET A 1 -9.70 -5.53 23.13
N PHE A 2 -8.83 -5.25 24.08
CA PHE A 2 -7.41 -5.66 24.08
C PHE A 2 -6.90 -5.77 25.53
N PHE A 3 -5.72 -6.37 25.71
CA PHE A 3 -5.03 -6.42 27.01
C PHE A 3 -3.87 -5.44 27.01
N ILE A 4 -3.70 -4.68 28.11
CA ILE A 4 -2.59 -3.70 28.22
C ILE A 4 -1.21 -4.38 28.25
N ASN A 5 -1.14 -5.61 28.76
CA ASN A 5 0.09 -6.38 28.91
C ASN A 5 0.36 -7.34 27.74
N ASP A 6 -0.33 -7.20 26.61
CA ASP A 6 -0.05 -7.98 25.40
C ASP A 6 1.21 -7.46 24.71
N LEU A 7 2.26 -8.29 24.69
CA LEU A 7 3.55 -7.98 24.09
C LEU A 7 3.48 -7.77 22.57
N ASN A 8 2.46 -8.32 21.90
CA ASN A 8 2.33 -8.17 20.44
C ASN A 8 1.92 -6.76 20.02
N ILE A 9 1.38 -5.96 20.95
CA ILE A 9 0.88 -4.59 20.72
C ILE A 9 1.60 -3.53 21.56
N SER A 10 2.70 -3.91 22.21
CA SER A 10 3.47 -3.06 23.13
C SER A 10 4.79 -2.51 22.54
N TYR A 11 4.98 -2.57 21.22
CA TYR A 11 6.16 -1.98 20.59
C TYR A 11 6.13 -0.45 20.67
N PRO A 12 7.30 0.21 20.68
CA PRO A 12 7.36 1.68 20.69
C PRO A 12 6.75 2.25 19.40
N HIS A 13 6.06 3.39 19.53
CA HIS A 13 5.52 4.10 18.38
C HIS A 13 6.68 4.70 17.56
N ALA A 14 6.69 4.42 16.27
CA ALA A 14 7.66 5.01 15.35
C ALA A 14 7.10 6.35 14.82
N GLU A 15 7.64 7.46 15.34
CA GLU A 15 7.29 8.83 14.90
C GLU A 15 7.73 9.12 13.46
N VAL A 16 8.77 8.42 12.99
CA VAL A 16 9.32 8.57 11.64
C VAL A 16 9.12 7.26 10.87
N GLU A 17 8.30 7.32 9.83
CA GLU A 17 8.13 6.20 8.90
C GLU A 17 9.39 6.02 8.05
N ARG A 18 9.84 4.77 7.87
CA ARG A 18 11.00 4.45 7.01
C ARG A 18 10.75 4.87 5.55
N VAL A 19 9.51 4.73 5.07
CA VAL A 19 9.06 5.23 3.78
C VAL A 19 7.84 6.10 4.04
N PRO A 20 7.99 7.43 3.95
CA PRO A 20 6.86 8.35 4.09
C PRO A 20 5.83 8.13 2.99
N VAL A 21 4.56 8.40 3.29
CA VAL A 21 3.45 8.35 2.34
C VAL A 21 3.74 9.16 1.06
N THR A 22 4.39 10.32 1.18
CA THR A 22 4.78 11.15 0.03
C THR A 22 5.74 10.43 -0.92
N MET A 23 6.74 9.73 -0.38
CA MET A 23 7.67 8.93 -1.18
C MET A 23 6.98 7.74 -1.83
N ASN A 24 5.99 7.14 -1.17
CA ASN A 24 5.20 6.09 -1.77
C ASN A 24 4.41 6.59 -2.99
N PHE A 25 3.83 7.79 -2.94
CA PHE A 25 3.21 8.40 -4.13
C PHE A 25 4.23 8.65 -5.25
N VAL A 26 5.44 9.12 -4.92
CA VAL A 26 6.51 9.28 -5.92
C VAL A 26 6.83 7.94 -6.60
N TYR A 27 7.12 6.90 -5.83
CA TYR A 27 7.56 5.62 -6.36
C TYR A 27 6.46 4.81 -7.05
N ALA A 28 5.25 4.77 -6.49
CA ALA A 28 4.19 3.89 -6.98
C ALA A 28 3.14 4.59 -7.86
N LEU A 29 3.04 5.93 -7.84
CA LEU A 29 2.12 6.65 -8.70
C LEU A 29 2.85 7.39 -9.82
N PHE A 30 3.73 8.33 -9.46
CA PHE A 30 4.31 9.26 -10.42
C PHE A 30 5.36 8.61 -11.33
N ILE A 31 6.23 7.75 -10.81
CA ILE A 31 7.21 7.04 -11.63
C ILE A 31 6.52 6.11 -12.64
N PRO A 32 5.59 5.20 -12.25
CA PRO A 32 4.84 4.39 -13.19
C PRO A 32 4.08 5.21 -14.22
N LEU A 33 3.37 6.25 -13.80
CA LEU A 33 2.63 7.12 -14.73
C LEU A 33 3.58 7.77 -15.75
N GLY A 34 4.74 8.26 -15.31
CA GLY A 34 5.76 8.82 -16.19
C GLY A 34 6.26 7.81 -17.23
N ILE A 35 6.50 6.56 -16.83
CA ILE A 35 6.93 5.48 -17.75
C ILE A 35 5.80 5.12 -18.74
N LEU A 36 4.55 5.05 -18.28
CA LEU A 36 3.39 4.81 -19.15
C LEU A 36 3.21 5.91 -20.20
N ILE A 37 3.35 7.18 -19.79
CA ILE A 37 3.28 8.33 -20.70
C ILE A 37 4.43 8.28 -21.71
N LEU A 38 5.66 8.11 -21.23
CA LEU A 38 6.86 8.08 -22.06
C LEU A 38 6.82 6.93 -23.08
N SER A 39 6.45 5.73 -22.65
CA SER A 39 6.37 4.56 -23.54
C SER A 39 5.33 4.75 -24.66
N ASN A 40 4.14 5.27 -24.35
CA ASN A 40 3.12 5.54 -25.35
C ASN A 40 3.54 6.68 -26.30
N PHE A 41 4.23 7.71 -25.79
CA PHE A 41 4.74 8.80 -26.60
C PHE A 41 5.84 8.33 -27.57
N ILE A 42 6.82 7.55 -27.09
CA ILE A 42 7.89 6.97 -27.92
C ILE A 42 7.31 6.05 -28.99
N ALA A 43 6.31 5.25 -28.65
CA ALA A 43 5.62 4.35 -29.58
C ALA A 43 4.71 5.09 -30.58
N ARG A 44 4.56 6.42 -30.46
CA ARG A 44 3.62 7.24 -31.23
C ARG A 44 2.22 6.62 -31.25
N SER A 45 1.78 6.19 -30.07
CA SER A 45 0.50 5.52 -29.88
C SER A 45 -0.67 6.45 -30.25
N PRO A 46 -1.75 5.92 -30.87
CA PRO A 46 -2.98 6.69 -31.10
C PRO A 46 -3.68 7.07 -29.79
N ALA A 47 -4.49 8.13 -29.84
CA ALA A 47 -5.18 8.71 -28.66
C ALA A 47 -5.93 7.67 -27.81
N HIS A 48 -6.65 6.74 -28.45
CA HIS A 48 -7.39 5.69 -27.73
C HIS A 48 -6.50 4.83 -26.82
N LYS A 49 -5.22 4.59 -27.18
CA LYS A 49 -4.30 3.82 -26.33
C LYS A 49 -3.89 4.60 -25.09
N HIS A 50 -3.72 5.92 -25.21
CA HIS A 50 -3.43 6.77 -24.06
C HIS A 50 -4.58 6.73 -23.07
N GLU A 51 -5.82 6.90 -23.54
CA GLU A 51 -7.02 6.85 -22.71
C GLU A 51 -7.14 5.52 -21.97
N VAL A 52 -7.07 4.39 -22.69
CA VAL A 52 -7.17 3.06 -22.08
C VAL A 52 -6.06 2.82 -21.06
N THR A 53 -4.82 3.23 -21.35
CA THR A 53 -3.68 3.04 -20.45
C THR A 53 -3.86 3.82 -19.15
N TYR A 54 -4.17 5.12 -19.25
CA TYR A 54 -4.25 5.99 -18.07
C TYR A 54 -5.49 5.71 -17.24
N LEU A 55 -6.63 5.47 -17.87
CA LEU A 55 -7.87 5.15 -17.17
C LEU A 55 -7.73 3.82 -16.42
N SER A 56 -7.15 2.79 -17.05
CA SER A 56 -6.93 1.50 -16.39
C SER A 56 -5.97 1.61 -15.21
N PHE A 57 -4.89 2.40 -15.34
CA PHE A 57 -3.96 2.66 -14.25
C PHE A 57 -4.63 3.40 -13.09
N ALA A 58 -5.39 4.46 -13.38
CA ALA A 58 -6.12 5.21 -12.37
C ALA A 58 -7.14 4.32 -11.64
N ILE A 59 -7.89 3.50 -12.37
CA ILE A 59 -8.83 2.54 -11.78
C ILE A 59 -8.10 1.57 -10.86
N ALA A 60 -6.97 0.99 -11.29
CA ALA A 60 -6.22 0.04 -10.48
C ALA A 60 -5.78 0.64 -9.13
N VAL A 61 -5.22 1.86 -9.16
CA VAL A 61 -4.74 2.53 -7.95
C VAL A 61 -5.90 2.97 -7.03
N ILE A 62 -6.95 3.58 -7.59
CA ILE A 62 -8.10 4.09 -6.83
C ILE A 62 -8.87 2.93 -6.21
N LEU A 63 -9.19 1.90 -6.99
CA LEU A 63 -9.95 0.74 -6.52
C LEU A 63 -9.18 -0.01 -5.44
N THR A 64 -7.86 -0.21 -5.61
CA THR A 64 -7.04 -0.89 -4.60
C THR A 64 -6.97 -0.10 -3.30
N SER A 65 -6.82 1.23 -3.38
CA SER A 65 -6.83 2.12 -2.20
C SER A 65 -8.18 2.04 -1.47
N PHE A 66 -9.27 2.14 -2.23
CA PHE A 66 -10.63 2.06 -1.70
C PHE A 66 -10.90 0.72 -0.99
N ILE A 67 -10.58 -0.40 -1.63
CA ILE A 67 -10.73 -1.73 -1.03
C ILE A 67 -9.86 -1.85 0.22
N THR A 68 -8.62 -1.38 0.17
CA THR A 68 -7.70 -1.43 1.32
C THR A 68 -8.26 -0.67 2.52
N ASP A 69 -8.81 0.52 2.31
CA ASP A 69 -9.37 1.31 3.40
C ASP A 69 -10.67 0.71 3.95
N ILE A 70 -11.51 0.11 3.10
CA ILE A 70 -12.66 -0.66 3.57
C ILE A 70 -12.20 -1.81 4.46
N VAL A 71 -11.22 -2.61 4.02
CA VAL A 71 -10.74 -3.77 4.78
C VAL A 71 -10.11 -3.31 6.10
N LYS A 72 -9.33 -2.23 6.10
CA LYS A 72 -8.76 -1.67 7.34
C LYS A 72 -9.83 -1.28 8.35
N ASN A 73 -10.87 -0.58 7.91
CA ASN A 73 -11.94 -0.11 8.80
C ASN A 73 -12.86 -1.24 9.26
N THR A 74 -13.06 -2.28 8.44
CA THR A 74 -13.91 -3.43 8.79
C THR A 74 -13.21 -4.44 9.69
N VAL A 75 -11.93 -4.72 9.45
CA VAL A 75 -11.14 -5.67 10.26
C VAL A 75 -10.73 -5.05 11.58
N GLY A 76 -10.33 -3.77 11.59
CA GLY A 76 -9.96 -3.06 12.83
C GLY A 76 -8.84 -3.75 13.61
N ARG A 77 -7.86 -4.36 12.92
CA ARG A 77 -6.78 -5.10 13.61
C ARG A 77 -5.82 -4.14 14.30
N PRO A 78 -5.49 -4.35 15.60
CA PRO A 78 -4.55 -3.49 16.32
C PRO A 78 -3.14 -3.58 15.73
N ARG A 79 -2.45 -2.44 15.66
CA ARG A 79 -1.03 -2.36 15.27
C ARG A 79 -0.12 -2.85 16.41
N PRO A 80 1.10 -3.29 16.09
CA PRO A 80 2.06 -3.70 17.11
C PRO A 80 2.48 -2.59 18.10
N ASP A 81 2.22 -1.34 17.77
CA ASP A 81 2.50 -0.15 18.58
C ASP A 81 1.24 0.47 19.20
N LEU A 82 0.12 -0.26 19.25
CA LEU A 82 -1.17 0.27 19.73
C LEU A 82 -1.08 0.80 21.16
N ILE A 83 -0.40 0.11 22.08
CA ILE A 83 -0.33 0.56 23.49
C ILE A 83 0.41 1.89 23.61
N ALA A 84 1.50 2.06 22.84
CA ALA A 84 2.26 3.30 22.80
C ALA A 84 1.42 4.48 22.26
N ARG A 85 0.54 4.21 21.28
CA ARG A 85 -0.43 5.20 20.75
C ARG A 85 -1.61 5.44 21.68
N CYS A 86 -2.04 4.43 22.42
CA CYS A 86 -3.20 4.50 23.31
C CYS A 86 -2.91 5.32 24.57
N LYS A 87 -1.70 5.22 25.13
CA LYS A 87 -1.32 5.85 26.42
C LYS A 87 -2.37 5.52 27.49
N PRO A 88 -2.44 4.26 27.97
CA PRO A 88 -3.49 3.83 28.89
C PRO A 88 -3.47 4.64 30.19
N ALA A 89 -4.65 4.92 30.75
CA ALA A 89 -4.79 5.69 31.98
C ALA A 89 -4.05 5.02 33.16
N PRO A 90 -3.48 5.82 34.09
CA PRO A 90 -2.84 5.29 35.28
C PRO A 90 -3.80 4.39 36.07
N GLY A 91 -3.34 3.20 36.47
CA GLY A 91 -4.15 2.23 37.22
C GLY A 91 -4.99 1.29 36.37
N THR A 92 -4.85 1.31 35.03
CA THR A 92 -5.47 0.29 34.16
C THR A 92 -4.94 -1.10 34.52
N GLN A 93 -5.82 -2.02 34.90
CA GLN A 93 -5.43 -3.34 35.38
C GLN A 93 -4.83 -4.20 34.25
N PRO A 94 -3.67 -4.85 34.48
CA PRO A 94 -3.16 -5.86 33.54
C PRO A 94 -4.05 -7.11 33.54
N ASN A 95 -3.97 -7.92 32.50
CA ASN A 95 -4.75 -9.17 32.32
C ASN A 95 -6.28 -9.01 32.28
N THR A 96 -6.78 -7.78 32.11
CA THR A 96 -8.21 -7.51 31.95
C THR A 96 -8.47 -7.02 30.52
N LEU A 97 -9.57 -7.50 29.92
CA LEU A 97 -10.05 -7.02 28.63
C LEU A 97 -10.55 -5.59 28.78
N VAL A 98 -9.86 -4.66 28.13
CA VAL A 98 -10.21 -3.23 28.12
C VAL A 98 -10.66 -2.79 26.73
N THR A 99 -11.47 -1.74 26.68
CA THR A 99 -11.91 -1.06 25.45
C THR A 99 -11.02 0.15 25.16
N ILE A 100 -11.31 0.87 24.07
CA ILE A 100 -10.57 2.07 23.68
C ILE A 100 -10.71 3.22 24.71
N ASP A 101 -11.69 3.13 25.62
CA ASP A 101 -12.01 4.16 26.62
C ASP A 101 -10.91 4.36 27.68
N VAL A 102 -9.99 3.40 27.83
CA VAL A 102 -8.85 3.54 28.74
C VAL A 102 -7.71 4.38 28.15
N CYS A 103 -7.75 4.68 26.85
CA CYS A 103 -6.72 5.44 26.16
C CYS A 103 -6.81 6.94 26.49
N THR A 104 -5.69 7.56 26.84
CA THR A 104 -5.62 9.00 27.17
C THR A 104 -5.07 9.87 26.03
N GLU A 105 -4.77 9.26 24.88
CA GLU A 105 -4.31 9.99 23.69
C GLU A 105 -5.33 11.02 23.22
N THR A 106 -4.89 12.27 23.09
CA THR A 106 -5.73 13.39 22.66
C THR A 106 -5.86 13.46 21.14
N ASN A 107 -4.87 12.91 20.42
CA ASN A 107 -4.91 12.84 18.96
C ASN A 107 -5.69 11.60 18.49
N HIS A 108 -6.98 11.80 18.19
CA HIS A 108 -7.86 10.76 17.66
C HIS A 108 -7.32 10.11 16.39
N HIS A 109 -6.61 10.84 15.51
CA HIS A 109 -6.06 10.27 14.29
C HIS A 109 -5.00 9.20 14.61
N THR A 110 -4.09 9.49 15.54
CA THR A 110 -3.05 8.54 15.98
C THR A 110 -3.67 7.29 16.60
N LEU A 111 -4.71 7.48 17.42
CA LEU A 111 -5.42 6.39 18.07
C LEU A 111 -6.18 5.51 17.06
N HIS A 112 -6.94 6.11 16.15
CA HIS A 112 -7.67 5.37 15.10
C HIS A 112 -6.72 4.65 14.14
N ASP A 113 -5.59 5.28 13.78
CA ASP A 113 -4.59 4.62 12.95
C ASP A 113 -3.96 3.40 13.64
N GLY A 114 -3.90 3.40 14.97
CA GLY A 114 -3.53 2.25 15.79
C GLY A 114 -4.39 1.00 15.56
N TRP A 115 -5.62 1.15 15.07
CA TRP A 115 -6.54 0.05 14.76
C TRP A 115 -6.60 -0.32 13.27
N ARG A 116 -5.80 0.33 12.42
CA ARG A 116 -5.80 0.16 10.97
C ARG A 116 -4.54 -0.55 10.46
N SER A 117 -4.18 -1.67 11.10
CA SER A 117 -2.93 -2.37 10.77
C SER A 117 -3.01 -3.25 9.51
N PHE A 118 -4.18 -3.80 9.18
CA PHE A 118 -4.34 -4.80 8.14
C PHE A 118 -5.40 -4.42 7.09
N PRO A 119 -5.11 -4.55 5.79
CA PRO A 119 -3.78 -4.78 5.19
C PRO A 119 -2.93 -3.50 5.17
N SER A 120 -1.65 -3.62 4.83
CA SER A 120 -0.74 -2.46 4.70
C SER A 120 -1.14 -1.57 3.52
N GLY A 121 -1.45 -0.30 3.80
CA GLY A 121 -1.77 0.68 2.76
C GLY A 121 -0.62 0.93 1.79
N HIS A 122 0.61 1.04 2.33
CA HIS A 122 1.82 1.19 1.53
C HIS A 122 1.97 0.02 0.57
N SER A 123 1.90 -1.21 1.07
CA SER A 123 2.07 -2.41 0.25
C SER A 123 0.99 -2.56 -0.82
N SER A 124 -0.28 -2.34 -0.48
CA SER A 124 -1.38 -2.38 -1.45
C SER A 124 -1.21 -1.34 -2.56
N PHE A 125 -0.86 -0.10 -2.19
CA PHE A 125 -0.66 1.00 -3.13
C PHE A 125 0.55 0.76 -4.04
N SER A 126 1.68 0.31 -3.48
CA SER A 126 2.86 -0.06 -4.25
C SER A 126 2.57 -1.20 -5.23
N PHE A 127 1.84 -2.24 -4.81
CA PHE A 127 1.46 -3.34 -5.68
C PHE A 127 0.54 -2.89 -6.82
N ALA A 128 -0.45 -2.03 -6.55
CA ALA A 128 -1.32 -1.51 -7.60
C ALA A 128 -0.54 -0.70 -8.64
N GLY A 129 0.38 0.16 -8.20
CA GLY A 129 1.16 1.02 -9.09
C GLY A 129 2.26 0.29 -9.87
N LEU A 130 3.20 -0.31 -9.14
CA LEU A 130 4.37 -1.01 -9.69
C LEU A 130 3.98 -2.33 -10.35
N GLY A 131 3.03 -3.06 -9.77
CA GLY A 131 2.49 -4.28 -10.37
C GLY A 131 1.76 -4.00 -11.68
N PHE A 132 1.02 -2.89 -11.79
CA PHE A 132 0.44 -2.48 -13.08
C PHE A 132 1.53 -2.18 -14.11
N LEU A 133 2.59 -1.46 -13.72
CA LEU A 133 3.73 -1.20 -14.59
C LEU A 133 4.41 -2.50 -15.04
N SER A 134 4.62 -3.44 -14.14
CA SER A 134 5.18 -4.77 -14.43
C SER A 134 4.39 -5.49 -15.52
N ILE A 135 3.06 -5.55 -15.37
CA ILE A 135 2.16 -6.18 -16.34
C ILE A 135 2.16 -5.40 -17.66
N PHE A 136 2.16 -4.08 -17.61
CA PHE A 136 2.23 -3.22 -18.80
C PHE A 136 3.51 -3.51 -19.60
N LEU A 137 4.67 -3.55 -18.96
CA LEU A 137 5.96 -3.86 -19.59
C LEU A 137 5.95 -5.27 -20.20
N ALA A 138 5.37 -6.25 -19.49
CA ALA A 138 5.23 -7.62 -20.00
C ALA A 138 4.43 -7.67 -21.31
N GLY A 139 3.38 -6.83 -21.42
CA GLY A 139 2.60 -6.63 -22.63
C GLY A 139 3.40 -5.99 -23.76
N GLN A 140 4.13 -4.90 -23.49
CA GLN A 140 4.91 -4.19 -24.50
C GLN A 140 6.08 -5.04 -25.04
N LEU A 141 6.77 -5.76 -24.17
CA LEU A 141 7.90 -6.63 -24.52
C LEU A 141 7.46 -7.99 -25.08
N ARG A 142 6.14 -8.25 -25.10
CA ARG A 142 5.52 -9.47 -25.63
C ARG A 142 6.09 -10.74 -24.98
N VAL A 143 6.35 -10.69 -23.67
CA VAL A 143 7.03 -11.78 -22.93
C VAL A 143 6.32 -13.13 -23.10
N PHE A 144 4.98 -13.12 -23.14
CA PHE A 144 4.16 -14.33 -23.28
C PHE A 144 3.93 -14.79 -24.73
N ARG A 145 4.49 -14.12 -25.75
CA ARG A 145 4.35 -14.55 -27.15
C ARG A 145 5.48 -15.51 -27.54
N HIS A 146 5.21 -16.81 -27.43
CA HIS A 146 6.18 -17.87 -27.74
C HIS A 146 6.72 -17.84 -29.18
N ALA A 147 5.91 -17.42 -30.16
CA ALA A 147 6.28 -17.44 -31.57
C ALA A 147 7.40 -16.46 -31.99
N HIS A 148 7.77 -15.48 -31.15
CA HIS A 148 8.75 -14.43 -31.49
C HIS A 148 9.88 -14.33 -30.45
N GLY A 149 10.21 -15.44 -29.76
CA GLY A 149 11.30 -15.47 -28.78
C GLY A 149 10.88 -15.26 -27.32
N GLY A 150 9.69 -15.74 -26.93
CA GLY A 150 9.15 -15.66 -25.56
C GLY A 150 9.89 -16.45 -24.46
N ARG A 151 11.21 -16.64 -24.60
CA ARG A 151 12.11 -17.28 -23.60
C ARG A 151 13.30 -16.38 -23.25
N ASP A 152 13.18 -15.08 -23.50
CA ASP A 152 14.21 -14.12 -23.15
C ASP A 152 14.09 -13.73 -21.67
N LEU A 153 14.90 -14.39 -20.84
CA LEU A 153 14.97 -14.15 -19.40
C LEU A 153 15.21 -12.67 -19.08
N SER A 154 15.99 -11.96 -19.91
CA SER A 154 16.31 -10.55 -19.68
C SER A 154 15.05 -9.67 -19.71
N ARG A 155 14.11 -9.95 -20.62
CA ARG A 155 12.83 -9.23 -20.72
C ARG A 155 11.91 -9.55 -19.56
N ALA A 156 11.89 -10.80 -19.12
CA ALA A 156 11.12 -11.21 -17.94
C ALA A 156 11.65 -10.53 -16.67
N LEU A 157 12.97 -10.49 -16.47
CA LEU A 157 13.59 -9.79 -15.35
C LEU A 157 13.31 -8.28 -15.39
N LEU A 158 13.34 -7.66 -16.58
CA LEU A 158 12.99 -6.24 -16.73
C LEU A 158 11.53 -5.95 -16.32
N CYS A 159 10.60 -6.88 -16.58
CA CYS A 159 9.21 -6.72 -16.16
C CYS A 159 9.01 -6.90 -14.66
N LEU A 160 9.85 -7.69 -13.99
CA LEU A 160 9.78 -7.97 -12.54
C LEU A 160 10.60 -6.97 -11.71
N ALA A 161 11.32 -6.05 -12.35
CA ALA A 161 12.15 -5.07 -11.69
C ALA A 161 11.36 -3.97 -10.93
N PRO A 162 10.21 -3.48 -11.43
CA PRO A 162 9.33 -2.60 -10.66
C PRO A 162 8.70 -3.32 -9.46
#